data_AF-A0A925QNZ9-F1
#
_entry.id   AF-A0A925QNZ9-F1
#
_cell.length_a   1.000
_cell.length_b   1.000
_cell.length_c   1.000
_cell.angle_alpha   90.00
_cell.angle_beta   90.00
_cell.angle_gamma   90.00
#
_symmetry.space_group_name_H-M   'P 1'
#
loop_
_entity.id
_entity.type
_entity.pdbx_description
1 polymer ?
#
loop_
_entity_poly.entity_id
_entity_poly.type
_entity_poly.pdbx_seq_one_letter_code
_entity_poly.pdbx_strand_id
1 'polypeptide(L)'
;MLDTQLPKAEDLKGLSPAELTGLATQMLTHIAAQSKHITEQTKHIDALDKRIDSQAQGIKWRDAKIESITFQLAKLKAWRFGAKTERMNAEQREIFEETFAADQASLQAQLATLQGAAPG
;
A
#
# COMPACT_ATOMS: atom_id res chain seq x y z
N MET A 1 -2.31 11.50 -28.07
CA MET A 1 -1.05 11.69 -28.82
C MET A 1 -1.22 12.96 -29.64
N LEU A 2 -0.71 14.10 -29.15
CA LEU A 2 -0.57 15.28 -30.02
C LEU A 2 0.82 15.16 -30.65
N ASP A 3 0.89 15.03 -31.97
CA ASP A 3 2.14 15.15 -32.70
C ASP A 3 2.71 16.55 -32.50
N THR A 4 3.72 16.66 -31.65
CA THR A 4 4.49 17.89 -31.47
C THR A 4 5.58 17.95 -32.54
N GLN A 5 5.19 18.16 -33.79
CA GLN A 5 6.16 18.70 -34.76
C GLN A 5 6.50 20.12 -34.32
N LEU A 6 7.61 20.26 -33.60
CA LEU A 6 8.19 21.55 -33.24
C LEU A 6 8.48 22.31 -34.55
N PRO A 7 7.95 23.54 -34.73
CA PRO A 7 8.30 24.35 -35.89
C PRO A 7 9.83 24.54 -35.91
N LYS A 8 10.47 24.28 -37.05
CA LYS A 8 11.93 24.40 -37.17
C LYS A 8 12.28 25.89 -37.19
N ALA A 9 13.49 26.22 -36.71
CA ALA A 9 13.96 27.61 -36.70
C ALA A 9 14.00 28.25 -38.11
N GLU A 10 14.06 27.43 -39.16
CA GLU A 10 13.99 27.86 -40.57
C GLU A 10 12.58 28.30 -41.01
N ASP A 11 11.52 27.71 -40.44
CA ASP A 11 10.13 28.08 -40.71
C ASP A 11 9.78 29.47 -40.15
N LEU A 12 10.58 29.97 -39.20
CA LEU A 12 10.38 31.26 -38.54
C LEU A 12 11.04 32.44 -39.27
N LYS A 13 11.97 32.18 -40.20
CA LYS A 13 12.77 33.23 -40.87
C LYS A 13 12.02 34.03 -41.95
N GLY A 14 10.88 33.51 -42.43
CA GLY A 14 10.07 34.15 -43.49
C GLY A 14 8.77 34.80 -43.02
N LEU A 15 8.48 34.75 -41.71
CA LEU A 15 7.22 35.23 -41.15
C LEU A 15 7.24 36.75 -40.95
N SER A 16 6.12 37.40 -41.24
CA SER A 16 5.91 38.81 -40.92
C SER A 16 5.85 39.01 -39.39
N PRO A 17 6.10 40.24 -38.89
CA PRO A 17 6.00 40.55 -37.47
C PRO A 17 4.63 40.20 -36.84
N ALA A 18 3.56 40.31 -37.63
CA ALA A 18 2.21 39.95 -37.20
C ALA A 18 2.03 38.44 -37.01
N GLU A 19 2.56 37.63 -37.94
CA GLU A 19 2.51 36.16 -37.87
C GLU A 19 3.38 35.63 -36.72
N LEU A 20 4.56 36.22 -36.49
CA LEU A 20 5.40 35.92 -35.33
C LEU A 20 4.69 36.21 -34.01
N THR A 21 3.96 37.34 -33.93
CA THR A 21 3.17 37.70 -32.75
C THR A 21 2.03 36.71 -32.51
N GLY A 22 1.35 36.28 -33.58
CA GLY A 22 0.30 35.26 -33.51
C GLY A 22 0.83 33.91 -33.01
N LEU A 23 1.95 33.45 -33.58
CA LEU A 23 2.61 32.22 -33.17
C LEU A 23 3.09 32.28 -31.72
N ALA A 24 3.75 33.37 -31.31
CA ALA A 24 4.20 33.56 -29.93
C ALA A 24 3.02 33.52 -28.95
N THR A 25 1.88 34.14 -29.31
CA THR A 25 0.65 34.11 -28.51
C THR A 25 0.10 32.68 -28.38
N GLN A 26 0.08 31.92 -29.48
CA GLN A 26 -0.35 30.53 -29.47
C GLN A 26 0.58 29.65 -28.61
N MET A 27 1.90 29.83 -28.73
CA MET A 27 2.88 29.10 -27.92
C MET A 27 2.73 29.42 -26.42
N LEU A 28 2.58 30.70 -26.05
CA LEU A 28 2.35 31.10 -24.66
C LEU A 28 1.06 30.49 -24.11
N THR A 29 -0.01 30.45 -24.91
CA THR A 29 -1.28 29.81 -24.53
C THR A 29 -1.10 28.31 -24.33
N HIS A 30 -0.38 27.65 -25.23
CA HIS A 30 -0.09 26.22 -25.13
C HIS A 30 0.77 25.88 -23.92
N ILE A 31 1.84 26.65 -23.67
CA ILE A 31 2.70 26.51 -22.49
C ILE A 31 1.88 26.69 -21.21
N ALA A 32 1.03 27.72 -21.14
CA ALA A 32 0.18 27.94 -19.98
C ALA A 32 -0.80 26.76 -19.74
N ALA A 33 -1.35 26.19 -20.81
CA ALA A 33 -2.20 25.00 -20.71
C ALA A 33 -1.42 23.76 -20.26
N GLN A 34 -0.22 23.54 -20.80
CA GLN A 34 0.67 22.44 -20.40
C GLN A 34 1.13 22.58 -18.96
N SER A 35 1.51 23.78 -18.49
CA SER A 35 1.89 24.01 -17.11
C SER A 35 0.75 23.69 -16.14
N LYS A 36 -0.50 24.04 -16.50
CA LYS A 36 -1.68 23.64 -15.72
C LYS A 36 -1.86 22.13 -15.69
N HIS A 37 -1.73 21.46 -16.83
CA HIS A 37 -1.84 20.01 -16.91
C HIS A 37 -0.76 19.30 -16.08
N ILE A 38 0.50 19.72 -16.18
CA ILE A 38 1.61 19.18 -15.38
C ILE A 38 1.31 19.37 -13.89
N THR A 39 0.85 20.55 -13.48
CA THR A 39 0.49 20.81 -12.07
C THR A 39 -0.58 19.85 -11.57
N GLU A 40 -1.60 19.56 -12.39
CA GLU A 40 -2.65 18.62 -12.02
C GLU A 40 -2.16 17.18 -11.97
N GLN A 41 -1.30 16.77 -12.92
CA GLN A 41 -0.66 15.47 -12.89
C GLN A 41 0.22 15.28 -11.65
N THR A 42 0.99 16.30 -11.26
CA THR A 42 1.80 16.27 -10.04
C THR A 42 0.93 16.03 -8.81
N LYS A 43 -0.20 16.75 -8.67
CA LYS A 43 -1.13 16.51 -7.55
C LYS A 43 -1.71 15.10 -7.55
N HIS A 44 -2.01 14.56 -8.72
CA HIS A 44 -2.54 13.20 -8.83
C HIS A 44 -1.48 12.16 -8.42
N ILE A 45 -0.23 12.35 -8.83
CA ILE A 45 0.90 11.50 -8.41
C ILE A 45 1.07 11.58 -6.89
N ASP A 46 1.09 12.78 -6.31
CA ASP A 46 1.21 12.96 -4.85
C ASP A 46 0.08 12.25 -4.07
N ALA A 47 -1.14 12.24 -4.62
CA ALA A 47 -2.27 11.54 -4.04
C ALA A 47 -2.13 10.01 -4.13
N LEU A 48 -1.62 9.50 -5.26
CA LEU A 48 -1.32 8.08 -5.43
C LEU A 48 -0.20 7.63 -4.49
N ASP A 49 0.87 8.40 -4.38
CA ASP A 49 2.01 8.08 -3.51
C ASP A 49 1.56 7.97 -2.05
N LYS A 50 0.75 8.92 -1.56
CA LYS A 50 0.15 8.85 -0.21
C LYS A 50 -0.70 7.59 0.00
N ARG A 51 -1.44 7.18 -1.02
CA ARG A 51 -2.28 5.97 -0.96
C ARG A 51 -1.41 4.71 -0.93
N ILE A 52 -0.37 4.65 -1.75
CA ILE A 52 0.60 3.55 -1.77
C ILE A 52 1.30 3.44 -0.41
N ASP A 53 1.75 4.55 0.15
CA ASP A 53 2.39 4.58 1.47
C ASP A 53 1.45 4.07 2.58
N SER A 54 0.19 4.51 2.57
CA SER A 54 -0.81 4.04 3.52
C SER A 54 -1.08 2.53 3.38
N GLN A 55 -1.18 2.03 2.15
CA GLN A 55 -1.34 0.60 1.88
C GLN A 55 -0.10 -0.21 2.31
N ALA A 56 1.10 0.30 2.05
CA ALA A 56 2.36 -0.33 2.46
C ALA A 56 2.49 -0.42 3.98
N GLN A 57 2.10 0.63 4.71
CA GLN A 57 2.01 0.62 6.17
C GLN A 57 0.98 -0.41 6.66
N GLY A 58 -0.18 -0.48 6.01
CA GLY A 58 -1.21 -1.46 6.31
C GLY A 58 -0.75 -2.91 6.09
N ILE A 59 0.02 -3.17 5.03
CA ILE A 59 0.66 -4.48 4.78
C ILE A 59 1.64 -4.80 5.92
N LYS A 60 2.59 -3.90 6.21
CA LYS A 60 3.59 -4.11 7.27
C LYS A 60 2.95 -4.39 8.64
N TRP A 61 1.88 -3.67 8.98
CA TRP A 61 1.15 -3.91 10.22
C TRP A 61 0.50 -5.30 10.26
N ARG A 62 -0.13 -5.72 9.15
CA ARG A 62 -0.73 -7.06 9.05
C ARG A 62 0.33 -8.15 9.16
N ASP A 63 1.45 -8.00 8.48
CA ASP A 63 2.55 -8.98 8.52
C ASP A 63 3.11 -9.11 9.94
N ALA A 64 3.41 -7.99 10.61
CA ALA A 64 3.86 -8.00 12.00
C ALA A 64 2.83 -8.64 12.95
N LYS A 65 1.53 -8.44 12.70
CA LYS A 65 0.46 -9.05 13.50
C LYS A 65 0.36 -10.55 13.25
N ILE A 66 0.52 -11.01 12.02
CA ILE A 66 0.58 -12.42 11.64
C ILE A 66 1.76 -13.10 12.33
N GLU A 67 2.96 -12.51 12.27
CA GLU A 67 4.15 -13.03 12.95
C GLU A 67 3.94 -13.13 14.46
N SER A 68 3.39 -12.08 15.07
CA SER A 68 3.09 -12.04 16.51
C SER A 68 2.11 -13.15 16.93
N ILE A 69 1.03 -13.36 16.17
CA ILE A 69 0.05 -14.42 16.47
C ILE A 69 0.68 -15.81 16.26
N THR A 70 1.47 -15.97 15.20
CA THR A 70 2.17 -17.23 14.90
C THR A 70 3.13 -17.59 16.04
N PHE A 71 3.88 -16.62 16.56
CA PHE A 71 4.74 -16.81 17.71
C PHE A 71 3.96 -17.19 18.98
N GLN A 72 2.82 -16.53 19.23
CA GLN A 72 1.95 -16.86 20.36
C GLN A 72 1.41 -18.28 20.28
N LEU A 73 0.98 -18.73 19.10
CA LEU A 73 0.54 -20.11 18.87
C LEU A 73 1.67 -21.12 19.11
N ALA A 74 2.89 -20.82 18.67
CA ALA A 74 4.05 -21.68 18.92
C ALA A 74 4.36 -21.79 20.43
N LYS A 75 4.32 -20.66 21.15
CA LYS A 75 4.51 -20.62 22.60
C LYS A 75 3.41 -21.37 23.35
N LEU A 76 2.15 -21.19 22.93
CA LEU A 76 1.00 -21.89 23.48
C LEU A 76 1.19 -23.41 23.31
N LYS A 77 1.54 -23.87 22.10
CA LYS A 77 1.88 -25.28 21.83
C LYS A 77 3.02 -25.80 22.72
N ALA A 78 4.09 -25.03 22.90
CA ALA A 78 5.20 -25.42 23.78
C ALA A 78 4.75 -25.55 25.25
N TRP A 79 3.80 -24.73 25.71
CA TRP A 79 3.21 -24.85 27.05
C TRP A 79 2.36 -26.11 27.19
N ARG A 80 1.55 -26.46 26.19
CA ARG A 80 0.72 -27.69 26.23
C ARG A 80 1.53 -28.97 26.44
N PHE A 81 2.71 -29.03 25.82
CA PHE A 81 3.60 -30.19 25.88
C PHE A 81 4.79 -29.99 26.83
N GLY A 82 4.74 -28.97 27.69
CA GLY A 82 5.80 -28.67 28.65
C GLY A 82 5.76 -29.60 29.87
N ALA A 83 6.93 -29.83 30.48
CA ALA A 83 7.07 -30.70 31.65
C ALA A 83 6.17 -30.34 32.84
N LYS A 84 5.74 -29.08 32.96
CA LYS A 84 4.79 -28.64 34.00
C LYS A 84 3.38 -29.19 33.76
N THR A 85 2.95 -29.24 32.50
CA THR A 85 1.62 -29.71 32.08
C THR A 85 1.53 -31.23 32.15
N GLU A 86 2.63 -31.94 31.94
CA GLU A 86 2.73 -33.39 32.14
C GLU A 86 2.66 -33.82 33.61
N ARG A 87 2.93 -32.91 34.55
CA ARG A 87 2.85 -33.16 36.01
C ARG A 87 1.49 -32.78 36.60
N MET A 88 0.56 -32.27 35.80
CA MET A 88 -0.79 -31.93 36.25
C MET A 88 -1.58 -33.20 36.59
N ASN A 89 -2.41 -33.12 37.63
CA ASN A 89 -3.41 -34.16 37.86
C ASN A 89 -4.57 -34.03 36.85
N ALA A 90 -5.48 -35.00 36.84
CA ALA A 90 -6.56 -35.08 35.85
C ALA A 90 -7.45 -33.82 35.84
N GLU A 91 -7.88 -33.35 37.01
CA GLU A 91 -8.74 -32.16 37.17
C GLU A 91 -8.03 -30.88 36.68
N GLN A 92 -6.76 -30.70 37.05
CA GLN A 92 -5.95 -29.57 36.58
C GLN A 92 -5.72 -29.61 35.07
N ARG A 93 -5.51 -30.81 34.50
CA ARG A 93 -5.31 -31.00 33.07
C ARG A 93 -6.58 -30.67 32.30
N GLU A 94 -7.75 -31.08 32.79
CA GLU A 94 -9.04 -30.78 32.17
C GLU A 94 -9.28 -29.26 32.06
N ILE A 95 -9.14 -28.53 33.16
CA ILE A 95 -9.30 -27.06 33.19
C ILE A 95 -8.28 -26.37 32.27
N PHE A 96 -7.04 -26.85 32.28
CA PHE A 96 -5.99 -26.32 31.41
C PHE A 96 -6.32 -26.54 29.93
N GLU A 97 -6.75 -27.74 29.55
CA GLU A 97 -7.05 -28.12 28.16
C GLU A 97 -8.24 -27.33 27.60
N GLU A 98 -9.28 -27.08 28.40
CA GLU A 98 -10.41 -26.24 28.01
C GLU A 98 -9.97 -24.81 27.72
N THR A 99 -9.24 -24.19 28.65
CA THR A 99 -8.74 -22.81 28.50
C THR A 99 -7.77 -22.71 27.31
N PHE A 100 -6.89 -23.70 27.17
CA PHE A 100 -5.95 -23.81 26.06
C PHE A 100 -6.68 -23.87 24.70
N ALA A 101 -7.73 -24.69 24.60
CA ALA A 101 -8.47 -24.86 23.36
C ALA A 101 -9.18 -23.56 22.95
N ALA A 102 -9.77 -22.85 23.92
CA ALA A 102 -10.40 -21.55 23.69
C ALA A 102 -9.39 -20.50 23.20
N ASP A 103 -8.25 -20.37 23.85
CA ASP A 103 -7.18 -19.43 23.47
C ASP A 103 -6.61 -19.76 22.08
N GLN A 104 -6.37 -21.04 21.80
CA GLN A 104 -5.86 -21.47 20.50
C GLN A 104 -6.86 -21.17 19.39
N ALA A 105 -8.15 -21.47 19.60
CA ALA A 105 -9.19 -21.21 18.61
C ALA A 105 -9.33 -19.70 18.32
N SER A 106 -9.28 -18.86 19.37
CA SER A 106 -9.31 -17.41 19.23
C SER A 106 -8.14 -16.87 18.39
N LEU A 107 -6.92 -17.32 18.68
CA LEU A 107 -5.73 -16.92 17.92
C LEU A 107 -5.76 -17.43 16.47
N GLN A 108 -6.24 -18.65 16.23
CA GLN A 108 -6.40 -19.21 14.89
C GLN A 108 -7.45 -18.45 14.07
N ALA A 109 -8.57 -18.06 14.67
CA ALA A 109 -9.59 -17.25 14.00
C ALA A 109 -9.07 -15.86 13.61
N GLN A 110 -8.31 -15.21 14.50
CA GLN A 110 -7.65 -13.93 14.20
C GLN A 110 -6.63 -14.07 13.07
N LEU A 111 -5.83 -15.14 13.07
CA LEU A 111 -4.86 -15.42 12.02
C LEU A 111 -5.55 -15.63 10.66
N ALA A 112 -6.61 -16.45 10.63
CA ALA A 112 -7.39 -16.70 9.42
C ALA A 112 -8.03 -15.43 8.86
N THR A 113 -8.52 -14.54 9.73
CA THR A 113 -9.07 -13.24 9.33
C THR A 113 -8.00 -12.36 8.68
N LEU A 114 -6.80 -12.28 9.26
CA LEU A 114 -5.70 -11.47 8.73
C LEU A 114 -5.15 -12.02 7.40
N GLN A 115 -5.11 -13.34 7.22
CA GLN A 115 -4.68 -14.00 6.00
C GLN A 115 -5.73 -13.93 4.88
N GLY A 116 -7.01 -14.07 5.22
CA GLY A 116 -8.13 -13.94 4.29
C GLY A 116 -8.42 -12.50 3.87
N ALA A 117 -8.01 -11.52 4.66
CA ALA A 117 -8.08 -10.09 4.33
C ALA A 117 -6.92 -9.62 3.44
N ALA A 118 -6.10 -10.52 2.89
CA ALA A 118 -5.09 -10.16 1.90
C ALA A 118 -5.77 -9.57 0.65
N PRO A 119 -5.40 -8.34 0.22
CA PRO A 119 -5.84 -7.86 -1.07
C PRO A 119 -5.20 -8.75 -2.14
N GLY A 120 -6.03 -9.39 -2.96
CA GLY A 120 -5.60 -10.04 -4.20
C GLY A 120 -5.10 -9.04 -5.22
#